data_AF-A0A355BXG2-F1
#
_entry.id   AF-A0A355BXG2-F1
#
_cell.length_a   1.000
_cell.length_b   1.000
_cell.length_c   1.000
_cell.angle_alpha   90.00
_cell.angle_beta   90.00
_cell.angle_gamma   90.00
#
_symmetry.space_group_name_H-M   'P 1'
#
loop_
_entity.id
_entity.type
_entity.pdbx_description
1 polymer ?
#
loop_
_entity_poly.entity_id
_entity_poly.type
_entity_poly.pdbx_seq_one_letter_code
_entity_poly.pdbx_strand_id
1 'polypeptide(L)'
;MFIDFNSLPGTSRIWVYQANRKLTAAENSVTEKYLMRLCEAWETHGTPLRSSFTIAYQQFIVLGVDEQHQGASGCSIDGSVHALNELQQHLHLDFFDRTQIAFLQGDTVALHSMRDLKSLFENKTLSGDALSFNNTVTTKEMWDRQWIVPVKDTWLARYLPKPVVAS
;
A
#
# COMPACT_ATOMS: atom_id res chain seq x y z
N MET A 1 -13.42 5.79 -14.88
CA MET A 1 -14.70 6.06 -14.19
C MET A 1 -14.53 5.79 -12.70
N PHE A 2 -14.64 6.83 -11.88
CA PHE A 2 -14.53 6.69 -10.43
C PHE A 2 -15.79 6.07 -9.80
N ILE A 3 -15.59 5.23 -8.79
CA ILE A 3 -16.62 4.79 -7.83
C ILE A 3 -16.08 4.88 -6.40
N ASP A 4 -16.94 4.88 -5.39
CA ASP A 4 -16.51 4.87 -3.99
C ASP A 4 -15.70 3.60 -3.66
N PHE A 5 -14.61 3.74 -2.91
CA PHE A 5 -13.69 2.62 -2.61
C PHE A 5 -14.36 1.50 -1.81
N ASN A 6 -15.31 1.83 -0.93
CA ASN A 6 -16.05 0.84 -0.16
C ASN A 6 -17.10 0.11 -0.99
N SER A 7 -17.45 0.64 -2.17
CA SER A 7 -18.36 0.00 -3.13
C SER A 7 -17.68 -1.02 -4.03
N LEU A 8 -16.34 -1.13 -3.99
CA LEU A 8 -15.59 -2.13 -4.76
C LEU A 8 -15.95 -3.55 -4.30
N PRO A 9 -16.27 -4.47 -5.22
CA PRO A 9 -16.38 -5.89 -4.92
C PRO A 9 -15.12 -6.45 -4.24
N GLY A 10 -15.26 -7.46 -3.39
CA GLY A 10 -14.11 -8.12 -2.74
C GLY A 10 -13.08 -8.70 -3.74
N THR A 11 -13.51 -9.04 -4.95
CA THR A 11 -12.65 -9.52 -6.04
C THR A 11 -11.94 -8.40 -6.82
N SER A 12 -12.24 -7.13 -6.55
CA SER A 12 -11.56 -6.00 -7.18
C SER A 12 -10.07 -6.08 -6.93
N ARG A 13 -9.28 -5.84 -7.97
CA ARG A 13 -7.83 -5.85 -7.88
C ARG A 13 -7.33 -4.60 -7.19
N ILE A 14 -6.36 -4.74 -6.30
CA ILE A 14 -5.80 -3.66 -5.48
C ILE A 14 -4.29 -3.53 -5.73
N TRP A 15 -3.82 -2.28 -5.71
CA TRP A 15 -2.41 -1.93 -5.66
C TRP A 15 -2.14 -0.98 -4.50
N VAL A 16 -1.12 -1.27 -3.70
CA VAL A 16 -0.74 -0.47 -2.53
C VAL A 16 0.63 0.18 -2.75
N TYR A 17 0.66 1.50 -2.59
CA TYR A 17 1.84 2.35 -2.74
C TYR A 17 2.10 3.05 -1.42
N GLN A 18 3.26 2.81 -0.82
CA GLN A 18 3.61 3.34 0.50
C GLN A 18 4.57 4.50 0.33
N ALA A 19 4.22 5.65 0.90
CA ALA A 19 5.10 6.80 0.95
C ALA A 19 6.21 6.62 1.99
N ASN A 20 7.41 7.11 1.65
CA ASN A 20 8.57 7.16 2.54
C ASN A 20 8.41 8.09 3.76
N ARG A 21 7.32 8.87 3.83
CA ARG A 21 6.88 9.63 5.01
C ARG A 21 5.38 9.88 4.94
N LYS A 22 4.80 10.34 6.05
CA LYS A 22 3.42 10.84 6.06
C LYS A 22 3.27 12.06 5.13
N LEU A 23 2.15 12.08 4.42
CA LEU A 23 1.66 13.23 3.69
C LEU A 23 1.09 14.23 4.69
N THR A 24 1.40 15.50 4.49
CA THR A 24 0.74 16.62 5.18
C THR A 24 -0.71 16.75 4.70
N ALA A 25 -1.52 17.51 5.44
CA ALA A 25 -2.91 17.77 5.04
C ALA A 25 -3.02 18.42 3.64
N ALA A 26 -2.09 19.31 3.30
CA ALA A 26 -2.03 19.94 1.98
C ALA A 26 -1.67 18.92 0.89
N GLU A 27 -0.66 18.08 1.12
CA GLU A 27 -0.24 17.03 0.18
C GLU A 27 -1.32 15.96 -0.01
N ASN A 28 -2.07 15.62 1.04
CA ASN A 28 -3.24 14.74 0.93
C ASN A 28 -4.30 15.34 0.01
N SER A 29 -4.66 16.62 0.18
CA SER A 29 -5.67 17.26 -0.69
C SER A 29 -5.21 17.33 -2.16
N VAL A 30 -3.92 17.55 -2.41
CA VAL A 30 -3.34 17.49 -3.76
C VAL A 30 -3.42 16.07 -4.32
N THR A 31 -3.03 15.08 -3.51
CA THR A 31 -3.08 13.65 -3.86
C THR A 31 -4.50 13.21 -4.20
N GLU A 32 -5.50 13.54 -3.38
CA GLU A 32 -6.91 13.17 -3.65
C GLU A 32 -7.40 13.71 -4.99
N LYS A 33 -7.14 15.00 -5.28
CA LYS A 33 -7.51 15.60 -6.57
C LYS A 33 -6.81 14.93 -7.74
N TYR A 34 -5.54 14.57 -7.55
CA TYR A 34 -4.74 13.90 -8.57
C TYR A 34 -5.26 12.49 -8.86
N LEU A 35 -5.48 11.70 -7.82
CA LEU A 35 -5.99 10.33 -7.93
C LEU A 35 -7.42 10.28 -8.46
N MET A 36 -8.26 11.26 -8.11
CA MET A 36 -9.59 11.39 -8.71
C MET A 36 -9.51 11.57 -10.22
N ARG A 37 -8.65 12.48 -10.71
CA ARG A 37 -8.44 12.66 -12.15
C ARG A 37 -7.89 11.41 -12.81
N LEU A 38 -6.94 10.72 -12.16
CA LEU A 38 -6.43 9.45 -12.63
C LEU A 38 -7.57 8.44 -12.79
N CYS A 39 -8.36 8.16 -11.76
CA CYS A 39 -9.47 7.20 -11.80
C CYS A 39 -10.54 7.54 -12.85
N GLU A 40 -10.80 8.82 -13.09
CA GLU A 40 -11.74 9.23 -14.13
C GLU A 40 -11.19 8.99 -15.53
N ALA A 41 -9.91 9.29 -15.75
CA ALA A 41 -9.23 9.09 -17.03
C ALA A 41 -8.69 7.66 -17.24
N TRP A 42 -8.73 6.79 -16.22
CA TRP A 42 -8.12 5.48 -16.30
C TRP A 42 -8.96 4.56 -17.19
N GLU A 43 -8.34 4.10 -18.29
CA GLU A 43 -8.98 3.27 -19.29
C GLU A 43 -8.04 2.17 -19.80
N THR A 44 -8.62 1.16 -20.44
CA THR A 44 -7.90 0.12 -21.17
C THR A 44 -8.49 -0.02 -22.56
N HIS A 45 -7.66 0.08 -23.59
CA HIS A 45 -8.09 0.02 -25.00
C HIS A 45 -9.28 0.96 -25.30
N GLY A 46 -9.27 2.18 -24.75
CA GLY A 46 -10.35 3.18 -24.89
C GLY A 46 -11.62 2.89 -24.08
N THR A 47 -11.63 1.82 -23.27
CA THR A 47 -12.74 1.48 -22.38
C THR A 47 -12.42 1.95 -20.95
N PRO A 48 -13.23 2.85 -20.36
CA PRO A 48 -13.00 3.31 -19.00
C PRO A 48 -12.99 2.16 -17.98
N LEU A 49 -12.01 2.16 -17.10
CA LEU A 49 -11.96 1.24 -15.96
C LEU A 49 -12.87 1.78 -14.85
N ARG A 50 -13.68 0.89 -14.29
CA ARG A 50 -14.41 1.15 -13.05
C ARG A 50 -13.40 1.04 -11.91
N SER A 51 -12.91 2.18 -11.47
CA SER A 51 -11.77 2.28 -10.56
C SER A 51 -12.07 3.15 -9.35
N SER A 52 -11.25 3.02 -8.32
CA SER A 52 -11.33 3.82 -7.12
C SER A 52 -9.95 3.99 -6.50
N PHE A 53 -9.87 4.85 -5.50
CA PHE A 53 -8.71 5.02 -4.67
C PHE A 53 -9.09 5.31 -3.22
N THR A 54 -8.15 5.08 -2.31
CA THR A 54 -8.18 5.63 -0.96
C THR A 54 -6.78 6.02 -0.49
N ILE A 55 -6.70 6.98 0.44
CA ILE A 55 -5.46 7.34 1.12
C ILE A 55 -5.58 6.88 2.58
N ALA A 56 -4.88 5.81 2.92
CA ALA A 56 -4.92 5.22 4.25
C ALA A 56 -3.74 5.73 5.10
N TYR A 57 -4.00 6.01 6.39
CA TYR A 57 -3.02 6.49 7.37
C TYR A 57 -2.19 7.71 6.92
N GLN A 58 -2.70 8.50 5.96
CA GLN A 58 -1.98 9.62 5.35
C GLN A 58 -0.61 9.21 4.76
N GLN A 59 -0.45 7.94 4.39
CA GLN A 59 0.85 7.40 4.00
C GLN A 59 0.77 6.34 2.91
N PHE A 60 -0.39 5.71 2.72
CA PHE A 60 -0.59 4.71 1.69
C PHE A 60 -1.59 5.21 0.67
N ILE A 61 -1.21 5.19 -0.59
CA ILE A 61 -2.13 5.32 -1.72
C ILE A 61 -2.54 3.92 -2.13
N VAL A 62 -3.84 3.70 -2.22
CA VAL A 62 -4.43 2.42 -2.61
C VAL A 62 -5.26 2.66 -3.84
N LEU A 63 -4.94 1.98 -4.94
CA LEU A 63 -5.74 1.98 -6.16
C LEU A 63 -6.52 0.68 -6.24
N GLY A 64 -7.74 0.75 -6.75
CA GLY A 64 -8.58 -0.42 -6.97
C GLY A 64 -9.29 -0.38 -8.31
N VAL A 65 -9.43 -1.55 -8.95
CA VAL A 65 -10.19 -1.73 -10.21
C VAL A 65 -11.16 -2.89 -10.06
N ASP A 66 -12.41 -2.66 -10.42
CA ASP A 66 -13.43 -3.71 -10.54
C ASP A 66 -13.25 -4.50 -11.84
N GLU A 67 -12.44 -5.55 -11.76
CA GLU A 67 -12.13 -6.42 -12.89
C GLU A 67 -13.32 -7.30 -13.34
N GLN A 68 -14.45 -7.33 -12.62
CA GLN A 68 -15.66 -8.02 -13.10
C GLN A 68 -16.30 -7.30 -14.29
N HIS A 69 -16.09 -5.98 -14.41
CA HIS A 69 -16.57 -5.18 -15.51
C HIS A 69 -15.54 -5.15 -16.65
N GLN A 70 -14.32 -4.75 -16.32
CA GLN A 70 -13.20 -4.67 -17.26
C GLN A 70 -11.89 -4.76 -16.48
N GLY A 71 -11.06 -5.73 -16.83
CA GLY A 71 -9.73 -5.90 -16.22
C GLY A 71 -8.74 -4.84 -16.71
N ALA A 72 -7.81 -4.44 -15.84
CA ALA A 72 -6.71 -3.56 -16.24
C ALA A 72 -5.71 -4.31 -17.12
N SER A 73 -5.34 -3.73 -18.27
CA SER A 73 -4.25 -4.24 -19.11
C SER A 73 -2.88 -3.75 -18.63
N GLY A 74 -1.79 -4.38 -19.07
CA GLY A 74 -0.43 -3.94 -18.76
C GLY A 74 -0.19 -2.46 -19.06
N CYS A 75 -0.59 -2.00 -20.25
CA CYS A 75 -0.47 -0.59 -20.65
C CYS A 75 -1.25 0.36 -19.73
N SER A 76 -2.47 -0.02 -19.32
CA SER A 76 -3.24 0.79 -18.37
C SER A 76 -2.59 0.83 -16.98
N ILE A 77 -1.97 -0.28 -16.54
CA ILE A 77 -1.24 -0.33 -15.28
C ILE A 77 0.00 0.55 -15.36
N ASP A 78 0.77 0.46 -16.44
CA ASP A 78 1.95 1.32 -16.68
C ASP A 78 1.56 2.81 -16.63
N GLY A 79 0.41 3.17 -17.21
CA GLY A 79 -0.16 4.53 -17.11
C GLY A 79 -0.40 4.99 -15.67
N SER A 80 -0.97 4.12 -14.82
CA SER A 80 -1.17 4.44 -13.39
C SER A 80 0.16 4.58 -12.63
N VAL A 81 1.15 3.75 -12.94
CA VAL A 81 2.49 3.81 -12.34
C VAL A 81 3.21 5.09 -12.77
N HIS A 82 3.08 5.50 -14.03
CA HIS A 82 3.59 6.77 -14.53
C HIS A 82 2.96 7.95 -13.79
N ALA A 83 1.63 7.96 -13.65
CA ALA A 83 0.92 9.01 -12.93
C ALA A 83 1.39 9.13 -11.47
N LEU A 84 1.63 8.01 -10.78
CA LEU A 84 2.18 8.02 -9.42
C LEU A 84 3.63 8.49 -9.35
N ASN A 85 4.45 8.20 -10.37
CA ASN A 85 5.79 8.76 -10.48
C ASN A 85 5.78 10.28 -10.65
N GLU A 86 4.86 10.82 -11.46
CA GLU A 86 4.71 12.28 -11.59
C GLU A 86 4.26 12.91 -10.25
N LEU A 87 3.31 12.29 -9.58
CA LEU A 87 2.83 12.75 -8.27
C LEU A 87 3.94 12.77 -7.23
N GLN A 88 4.75 11.71 -7.12
CA GLN A 88 5.82 11.66 -6.12
C GLN A 88 6.89 12.73 -6.37
N GLN A 89 7.20 13.03 -7.64
CA GLN A 89 8.13 14.09 -8.00
C GLN A 89 7.59 15.46 -7.58
N HIS A 90 6.30 15.70 -7.84
CA HIS A 90 5.63 16.95 -7.46
C HIS A 90 5.60 17.16 -5.94
N LEU A 91 5.42 16.08 -5.16
CA LEU A 91 5.32 16.13 -3.70
C LEU A 91 6.68 15.94 -2.99
N HIS A 92 7.76 15.69 -3.74
CA HIS A 92 9.06 15.28 -3.18
C HIS A 92 8.94 14.11 -2.19
N LEU A 93 8.23 13.07 -2.63
CA LEU A 93 8.00 11.80 -1.93
C LEU A 93 8.57 10.63 -2.73
N ASP A 94 8.67 9.49 -2.09
CA ASP A 94 8.96 8.21 -2.75
C ASP A 94 7.86 7.20 -2.39
N PHE A 95 7.13 6.70 -3.39
CA PHE A 95 6.09 5.68 -3.25
C PHE A 95 6.56 4.27 -3.63
N PHE A 96 7.79 4.12 -4.11
CA PHE A 96 8.34 2.90 -4.69
C PHE A 96 9.53 2.32 -3.91
N ASP A 97 10.03 3.01 -2.88
CA ASP A 97 11.04 2.45 -1.97
C ASP A 97 10.47 1.27 -1.16
N ARG A 98 10.77 0.05 -1.64
CA ARG A 98 10.39 -1.21 -0.99
C ARG A 98 11.31 -1.60 0.17
N THR A 99 12.34 -0.79 0.47
CA THR A 99 13.26 -1.04 1.57
C THR A 99 12.78 -0.47 2.89
N GLN A 100 11.77 0.41 2.89
CA GLN A 100 11.12 0.90 4.10
C GLN A 100 9.92 0.04 4.46
N ILE A 101 9.94 -0.55 5.65
CA ILE A 101 8.90 -1.46 6.14
C ILE A 101 8.05 -0.73 7.17
N ALA A 102 6.75 -0.67 6.91
CA ALA A 102 5.79 -0.01 7.77
C ALA A 102 5.27 -0.94 8.87
N PHE A 103 5.22 -0.40 10.08
CA PHE A 103 4.63 -1.01 11.27
C PHE A 103 3.59 -0.06 11.87
N LEU A 104 2.52 -0.62 12.40
CA LEU A 104 1.52 0.14 13.13
C LEU A 104 1.94 0.24 14.61
N GLN A 105 2.16 1.46 15.08
CA GLN A 105 2.48 1.80 16.46
C GLN A 105 1.41 2.74 17.02
N GLY A 106 0.53 2.20 17.87
CA GLY A 106 -0.71 2.88 18.23
C GLY A 106 -1.53 3.17 16.97
N ASP A 107 -1.88 4.43 16.75
CA ASP A 107 -2.63 4.88 15.57
C ASP A 107 -1.71 5.45 14.47
N THR A 108 -0.39 5.24 14.58
CA THR A 108 0.59 5.84 13.68
C THR A 108 1.44 4.82 12.97
N VAL A 109 1.90 5.17 11.77
CA VAL A 109 2.81 4.36 10.97
C VAL A 109 4.24 4.73 11.33
N ALA A 110 5.04 3.74 11.71
CA ALA A 110 6.49 3.84 11.86
C ALA A 110 7.17 3.09 10.72
N LEU A 111 8.18 3.73 10.11
CA LEU A 111 9.00 3.10 9.06
C LEU A 111 10.34 2.65 9.63
N HIS A 112 10.72 1.43 9.29
CA HIS A 112 12.04 0.88 9.58
C HIS A 112 12.69 0.36 8.31
N SER A 113 13.99 0.62 8.15
CA SER A 113 14.76 0.04 7.05
C SER A 113 14.78 -1.48 7.15
N MET A 114 14.59 -2.15 6.02
CA MET A 114 14.67 -3.62 5.91
C MET A 114 16.00 -4.16 6.45
N ARG A 115 17.09 -3.39 6.34
CA ARG A 115 18.42 -3.78 6.82
C ARG A 115 18.50 -3.83 8.35
N ASP A 116 17.70 -3.01 9.04
CA ASP A 116 17.74 -2.87 10.49
C ASP A 116 16.80 -3.86 11.20
N LEU A 117 15.86 -4.46 10.47
CA LEU A 117 14.82 -5.35 11.02
C LEU A 117 15.39 -6.42 11.94
N LYS A 118 16.46 -7.10 11.52
CA LYS A 118 17.07 -8.17 12.33
C LYS A 118 17.51 -7.64 13.71
N SER A 119 18.22 -6.51 13.73
CA SER A 119 18.66 -5.86 14.96
C SER A 119 17.47 -5.41 15.83
N LEU A 120 16.43 -4.86 15.20
CA LEU A 120 15.21 -4.41 15.88
C LEU A 120 14.42 -5.55 16.55
N PHE A 121 14.43 -6.75 15.97
CA PHE A 121 13.82 -7.91 16.61
C PHE A 121 14.74 -8.54 17.68
N GLU A 122 16.05 -8.62 17.43
CA GLU A 122 17.03 -9.15 18.39
C GLU A 122 17.10 -8.32 19.68
N ASN A 123 17.03 -6.99 19.55
CA ASN A 123 17.03 -6.07 20.69
C ASN A 123 15.64 -5.85 21.32
N LYS A 124 14.61 -6.57 20.84
CA LYS A 124 13.21 -6.51 21.31
C LYS A 124 12.52 -5.15 21.13
N THR A 125 13.01 -4.30 20.23
CA THR A 125 12.29 -3.07 19.83
C THR A 125 11.01 -3.41 19.07
N LEU A 126 11.07 -4.46 18.24
CA LEU A 126 9.91 -5.07 17.58
C LEU A 126 9.75 -6.53 18.06
N SER A 127 8.54 -7.05 17.96
CA SER A 127 8.22 -8.44 18.32
C SER A 127 7.45 -9.12 17.19
N GLY A 128 7.30 -10.44 17.26
CA GLY A 128 6.48 -11.19 16.30
C GLY A 128 5.00 -10.82 16.30
N ASP A 129 4.51 -10.23 17.40
CA ASP A 129 3.13 -9.74 17.53
C ASP A 129 2.97 -8.29 17.08
N ALA A 130 4.06 -7.58 16.74
CA ALA A 130 3.97 -6.24 16.17
C ALA A 130 3.16 -6.29 14.86
N LEU A 131 2.29 -5.30 14.67
CA LEU A 131 1.45 -5.21 13.48
C LEU A 131 2.22 -4.55 12.34
N SER A 132 2.24 -5.21 11.18
CA SER A 132 2.91 -4.76 9.96
C SER A 132 1.91 -4.61 8.82
N PHE A 133 2.27 -3.78 7.83
CA PHE A 133 1.44 -3.56 6.65
C PHE A 133 1.84 -4.51 5.51
N ASN A 134 0.93 -5.40 5.12
CA ASN A 134 1.07 -6.31 4.01
C ASN A 134 0.73 -5.62 2.68
N ASN A 135 1.65 -4.81 2.15
CA ASN A 135 1.44 -4.10 0.88
C ASN A 135 1.43 -5.02 -0.36
N THR A 136 1.46 -6.35 -0.20
CA THR A 136 1.37 -7.32 -1.29
C THR A 136 -0.04 -7.88 -1.48
N VAL A 137 -1.04 -7.37 -0.76
CA VAL A 137 -2.46 -7.72 -0.99
C VAL A 137 -2.86 -7.34 -2.42
N THR A 138 -3.57 -8.22 -3.10
CA THR A 138 -3.91 -8.06 -4.53
C THR A 138 -5.41 -7.89 -4.77
N THR A 139 -6.26 -8.14 -3.78
CA THR A 139 -7.71 -7.98 -3.88
C THR A 139 -8.27 -7.12 -2.76
N LYS A 140 -9.47 -6.55 -2.97
CA LYS A 140 -10.17 -5.77 -1.96
C LYS A 140 -10.51 -6.60 -0.71
N GLU A 141 -10.86 -7.86 -0.88
CA GLU A 141 -11.08 -8.77 0.26
C GLU A 141 -9.79 -9.00 1.07
N MET A 142 -8.65 -9.21 0.41
CA MET A 142 -7.37 -9.33 1.10
C MET A 142 -6.97 -8.02 1.79
N TRP A 143 -7.21 -6.89 1.14
CA TRP A 143 -7.01 -5.58 1.74
C TRP A 143 -7.82 -5.42 3.03
N ASP A 144 -9.11 -5.78 3.02
CA ASP A 144 -9.99 -5.62 4.19
C ASP A 144 -9.62 -6.53 5.36
N ARG A 145 -9.04 -7.71 5.08
CA ARG A 145 -8.83 -8.77 6.10
C ARG A 145 -7.38 -9.01 6.48
N GLN A 146 -6.44 -8.67 5.59
CA GLN A 146 -5.05 -9.13 5.67
C GLN A 146 -4.05 -8.00 5.42
N TRP A 147 -4.49 -6.74 5.33
CA TRP A 147 -3.56 -5.63 5.12
C TRP A 147 -2.75 -5.31 6.37
N ILE A 148 -3.36 -5.33 7.56
CA ILE A 148 -2.66 -5.12 8.83
C ILE A 148 -2.61 -6.44 9.58
N VAL A 149 -1.43 -7.03 9.69
CA VAL A 149 -1.24 -8.39 10.21
C VAL A 149 0.01 -8.49 11.10
N PRO A 150 0.00 -9.38 12.11
CA PRO A 150 1.16 -9.61 12.95
C PRO A 150 2.38 -10.07 12.14
N VAL A 151 3.57 -9.59 12.49
CA VAL A 151 4.84 -9.92 11.82
C VAL A 151 5.04 -11.42 11.64
N LYS A 152 4.74 -12.22 12.67
CA LYS A 152 4.91 -13.68 12.68
C LYS A 152 4.08 -14.40 11.60
N ASP A 153 3.01 -13.76 11.11
CA ASP A 153 2.11 -14.30 10.09
C ASP A 153 2.47 -13.77 8.67
N THR A 154 3.62 -13.11 8.52
CA THR A 154 4.09 -12.54 7.26
C THR A 154 5.48 -13.03 6.87
N TRP A 155 5.94 -12.62 5.69
CA TRP A 155 7.31 -12.83 5.24
C TRP A 155 8.37 -12.21 6.16
N LEU A 156 7.99 -11.27 7.02
CA LEU A 156 8.88 -10.65 8.01
C LEU A 156 9.27 -11.62 9.13
N ALA A 157 8.53 -12.71 9.31
CA ALA A 157 8.86 -13.77 10.28
C ALA A 157 10.28 -14.32 10.09
N ARG A 158 10.85 -14.24 8.87
CA ARG A 158 12.24 -14.64 8.58
C ARG A 158 13.30 -13.82 9.33
N TYR A 159 12.95 -12.63 9.81
CA TYR A 159 13.84 -11.74 10.58
C TYR A 159 13.71 -11.92 12.09
N LEU A 160 12.72 -12.70 12.56
CA LEU A 160 12.56 -12.99 13.98
C LEU A 160 13.73 -13.83 14.49
N PRO A 161 14.20 -13.59 15.73
CA PRO A 161 15.18 -14.44 16.38
C PRO A 161 14.70 -15.88 16.39
N LYS A 162 15.58 -16.82 16.04
CA LYS A 162 15.26 -18.24 16.19
C LYS A 162 15.02 -18.54 17.67
N PRO A 163 14.01 -19.37 18.01
CA PRO A 163 13.85 -19.82 19.38
C PRO A 163 15.15 -20.50 19.82
N VAL A 164 15.73 -20.01 20.91
CA VAL A 164 16.85 -20.69 21.56
C VAL A 164 16.28 -21.98 22.12
N VAL A 165 16.56 -23.11 21.47
CA VAL A 165 16.25 -24.42 22.03
C VAL A 165 17.11 -24.53 23.28
N ALA A 166 16.49 -24.47 24.46
CA ALA A 166 17.17 -24.76 25.70
C ALA A 166 17.49 -26.26 25.69
N SER A 167 18.78 -26.58 25.60
CA SER A 167 19.33 -27.93 25.77
C SER A 167 19.33 -28.34 27.24
#